data_AF-X1FNR5-F1
#
_entry.id   AF-X1FNR5-F1
#
_cell.length_a   1.000
_cell.length_b   1.000
_cell.length_c   1.000
_cell.angle_alpha   90.00
_cell.angle_beta   90.00
_cell.angle_gamma   90.00
#
_symmetry.space_group_name_H-M   'P 1'
#
loop_
_entity.id
_entity.type
_entity.pdbx_description
1 polymer ?
#
loop_
_entity_poly.entity_id
_entity_poly.type
_entity_poly.pdbx_seq_one_letter_code
_entity_poly.pdbx_strand_id
1 'polypeptide(L)'
;MLIAKLKKHILIVGILLSSIPVHEYGHYIVAEIDGAEIQRLNYFCEFNGTHFFNPSMTVNEFTFSSPEILILYYFGGFLITFIPGVLITIALCLVESSLWKYSYLWILSAPLVSLADIDRV
;
A
#
# COMPACT_ATOMS: atom_id res chain seq x y z
N MET A 1 -15.55 13.37 -25.74
CA MET A 1 -16.16 12.35 -24.82
C MET A 1 -15.22 11.17 -24.51
N LEU A 2 -14.57 10.54 -25.50
CA LEU A 2 -13.65 9.40 -25.30
C LEU A 2 -12.44 9.74 -24.41
N ILE A 3 -11.78 10.88 -24.66
CA ILE A 3 -10.57 11.31 -23.92
C ILE A 3 -10.85 11.50 -22.41
N ALA A 4 -12.00 12.07 -22.05
CA ALA A 4 -12.38 12.26 -20.65
C ALA A 4 -12.63 10.92 -19.94
N LYS A 5 -13.26 9.95 -20.62
CA LYS A 5 -13.43 8.59 -20.10
C LYS A 5 -12.08 7.89 -19.92
N LEU A 6 -11.16 8.03 -20.86
CA LEU A 6 -9.82 7.44 -20.78
C LEU A 6 -9.01 8.02 -19.60
N LYS A 7 -8.98 9.34 -19.45
CA LYS A 7 -8.31 10.02 -18.32
C LYS A 7 -8.79 9.50 -16.95
N LYS A 8 -10.11 9.30 -16.82
CA LYS A 8 -10.71 8.72 -15.60
C LYS A 8 -10.20 7.30 -15.32
N HIS A 9 -10.13 6.43 -16.33
CA HIS A 9 -9.67 5.05 -16.13
C HIS A 9 -8.17 5.01 -15.80
N ILE A 10 -7.36 5.84 -16.46
CA ILE A 10 -5.92 5.99 -16.14
C ILE A 10 -5.74 6.43 -14.69
N LEU A 11 -6.55 7.38 -14.19
CA LEU A 11 -6.51 7.79 -12.79
C LEU A 11 -6.84 6.65 -11.83
N ILE A 12 -7.90 5.88 -12.10
CA ILE A 12 -8.29 4.73 -11.26
C ILE A 12 -7.18 3.67 -11.26
N VAL A 13 -6.65 3.32 -12.43
CA VAL A 13 -5.55 2.35 -12.56
C VAL A 13 -4.30 2.85 -11.86
N GLY A 14 -3.97 4.14 -11.99
CA GLY A 14 -2.83 4.75 -11.31
C GLY A 14 -2.92 4.66 -9.79
N ILE A 15 -4.10 4.96 -9.22
CA ILE A 15 -4.36 4.81 -7.78
C ILE A 15 -4.14 3.36 -7.34
N LEU A 16 -4.71 2.40 -8.07
CA LEU A 16 -4.61 0.97 -7.74
C LEU A 16 -3.18 0.41 -7.90
N LEU A 17 -2.41 0.87 -8.89
CA LEU A 17 -1.02 0.45 -9.05
C LEU A 17 -0.10 1.06 -7.99
N SER A 18 -0.43 2.26 -7.50
CA SER A 18 0.37 2.94 -6.47
C SER A 18 0.09 2.45 -5.05
N SER A 19 -1.02 1.76 -4.81
CA SER A 19 -1.39 1.32 -3.45
C SER A 19 -0.42 0.30 -2.88
N ILE A 20 0.07 -0.66 -3.68
CA ILE A 20 0.98 -1.71 -3.19
C ILE A 20 2.36 -1.14 -2.79
N PRO A 21 3.03 -0.31 -3.61
CA PRO A 21 4.30 0.30 -3.21
C PRO A 21 4.18 1.21 -1.98
N VAL A 22 3.07 1.95 -1.88
CA VAL A 22 2.79 2.79 -0.71
C VAL A 22 2.58 1.94 0.53
N HIS A 23 1.87 0.81 0.40
CA HIS A 23 1.66 -0.16 1.48
C HIS A 23 2.98 -0.77 1.95
N GLU A 24 3.82 -1.29 1.05
CA GLU A 24 5.15 -1.80 1.42
C GLU A 24 6.03 -0.73 2.07
N TYR A 25 5.92 0.52 1.65
CA TYR A 25 6.64 1.63 2.26
C TYR A 25 6.24 1.86 3.72
N GLY A 26 4.99 1.57 4.09
CA GLY A 26 4.54 1.62 5.49
C GLY A 26 5.21 0.56 6.35
N HIS A 27 5.32 -0.66 5.84
CA HIS A 27 6.08 -1.74 6.49
C HIS A 27 7.55 -1.36 6.63
N TYR A 28 8.15 -0.80 5.58
CA TYR A 28 9.54 -0.34 5.56
C TYR A 28 9.82 0.69 6.66
N ILE A 29 8.98 1.72 6.79
CA ILE A 29 9.17 2.76 7.82
C ILE A 29 9.21 2.16 9.22
N VAL A 30 8.29 1.23 9.54
CA VAL A 30 8.25 0.64 10.89
C VAL A 30 9.49 -0.21 11.14
N ALA A 31 9.90 -1.03 10.18
CA ALA A 31 11.10 -1.87 10.29
C ALA A 31 12.39 -1.02 10.40
N GLU A 32 12.51 0.05 9.61
CA GLU A 32 13.67 0.95 9.62
C GLU A 32 13.79 1.72 10.94
N ILE A 33 12.68 2.24 11.47
CA ILE A 33 12.67 2.97 12.75
C ILE A 33 13.07 2.06 13.92
N ASP A 34 12.61 0.80 13.91
CA ASP A 34 12.96 -0.18 14.93
C ASP A 34 14.41 -0.68 14.80
N GLY A 35 15.01 -0.57 13.62
CA GLY A 35 16.30 -1.16 13.30
C GLY A 35 16.23 -2.66 13.02
N ALA A 36 15.05 -3.18 12.64
CA ALA A 36 14.88 -4.57 12.27
C ALA A 36 15.63 -4.89 10.95
N GLU A 37 16.13 -6.12 10.84
CA GLU A 37 16.88 -6.56 9.66
C GLU A 37 15.93 -6.78 8.47
N ILE A 38 16.04 -5.92 7.46
CA ILE A 38 15.33 -6.04 6.19
C ILE A 38 16.12 -6.98 5.27
N GLN A 39 15.60 -8.18 5.04
CA GLN A 39 16.28 -9.22 4.25
C GLN A 39 16.11 -9.00 2.75
N ARG A 40 14.94 -8.52 2.32
CA ARG A 40 14.63 -8.36 0.90
C ARG A 40 13.59 -7.28 0.67
N LEU A 41 13.81 -6.47 -0.36
CA LEU A 41 12.81 -5.55 -0.91
C LEU A 41 12.69 -5.84 -2.40
N ASN A 42 11.71 -6.66 -2.78
CA ASN A 42 11.39 -6.87 -4.19
C ASN A 42 10.31 -5.89 -4.58
N TYR A 43 10.54 -5.06 -5.59
CA TYR A 43 9.45 -4.32 -6.26
C TYR A 43 8.82 -5.10 -7.42
N PHE A 44 9.56 -6.08 -7.96
CA PHE A 44 9.14 -6.96 -9.04
C PHE A 44 9.47 -8.41 -8.65
N CYS A 45 8.45 -9.26 -8.49
CA CYS A 45 8.65 -10.69 -8.28
C CYS A 45 8.68 -11.40 -9.63
N GLU A 46 9.64 -12.29 -9.83
CA GLU A 46 9.72 -13.10 -11.05
C GLU A 46 8.95 -14.41 -10.85
N PHE A 47 8.02 -14.72 -11.75
CA PHE A 47 7.33 -16.01 -11.78
C PHE A 47 7.46 -16.58 -13.19
N ASN A 48 8.13 -17.73 -13.32
CA ASN A 48 8.42 -18.39 -14.61
C ASN A 48 9.05 -17.44 -15.67
N GLY A 49 10.07 -16.66 -15.31
CA GLY A 49 10.76 -15.75 -16.23
C GLY A 49 9.98 -14.48 -16.59
N THR A 50 8.82 -14.26 -15.99
CA THR A 50 7.99 -13.06 -16.19
C THR A 50 8.01 -12.23 -14.92
N HIS A 51 8.38 -10.95 -15.04
CA HIS A 51 8.33 -10.01 -13.92
C HIS A 51 6.88 -9.56 -13.69
N PHE A 52 6.35 -9.90 -12.51
CA PHE A 52 5.09 -9.39 -12.01
C PHE A 52 5.36 -8.26 -11.01
N PHE A 53 4.55 -7.21 -11.08
CA PHE A 53 4.58 -6.16 -10.06
C PHE A 53 3.93 -6.71 -8.79
N ASN A 54 4.76 -7.26 -7.92
CA ASN A 54 4.36 -7.70 -6.60
C ASN A 54 5.42 -7.23 -5.60
N PRO A 55 5.33 -5.95 -5.18
CA PRO A 55 6.14 -5.44 -4.11
C PRO A 55 5.98 -6.34 -2.88
N SER A 56 7.08 -6.84 -2.33
CA SER A 56 7.08 -7.63 -1.11
C SER A 56 8.36 -7.34 -0.34
N MET A 57 8.20 -6.83 0.87
CA MET A 57 9.30 -6.71 1.82
C MET A 57 9.35 -7.94 2.73
N THR A 58 10.56 -8.46 2.95
CA THR A 58 10.82 -9.54 3.89
C THR A 58 11.73 -9.02 4.99
N VAL A 59 11.33 -9.23 6.23
CA VAL A 59 12.07 -8.82 7.43
C VAL A 59 12.34 -10.05 8.30
N ASN A 60 13.41 -9.99 9.08
CA ASN A 60 13.68 -10.99 10.11
C ASN A 60 12.87 -10.63 11.36
N GLU A 61 11.73 -11.29 11.57
CA GLU A 61 10.80 -10.99 12.68
C GLU A 61 11.45 -11.09 14.08
N PHE A 62 12.49 -11.91 14.22
CA PHE A 62 13.22 -12.07 15.49
C PHE A 62 14.17 -10.91 15.80
N THR A 63 14.40 -10.01 14.85
CA THR A 63 15.25 -8.82 15.04
C THR A 63 14.49 -7.61 15.53
N PHE A 64 13.17 -7.69 15.61
CA PHE A 64 12.36 -6.62 16.19
C PHE A 64 12.64 -6.46 17.68
N SER A 65 12.66 -5.22 18.15
CA SER A 65 12.97 -4.92 19.55
C SER A 65 11.86 -5.33 20.53
N SER A 66 10.61 -5.43 20.05
CA SER A 66 9.49 -5.96 20.83
C SER A 66 8.34 -6.53 19.97
N PRO A 67 7.48 -7.40 20.54
CA PRO A 67 6.29 -7.92 19.86
C PRO A 67 5.29 -6.83 19.45
N GLU A 68 5.18 -5.76 20.23
CA GLU A 68 4.27 -4.64 19.93
C GLU A 68 4.67 -3.91 18.65
N ILE A 69 5.98 -3.77 18.41
CA ILE A 69 6.50 -3.13 17.20
C ILE A 69 6.37 -4.06 16.00
N LEU A 70 6.54 -5.37 16.18
CA LEU A 70 6.22 -6.36 15.15
C LEU A 70 4.73 -6.33 14.76
N ILE A 71 3.81 -6.16 15.72
CA ILE A 71 2.39 -5.95 15.44
C ILE A 71 2.19 -4.64 14.66
N LEU A 72 2.82 -3.55 15.09
CA LEU A 72 2.76 -2.27 14.38
C LEU A 72 3.31 -2.40 12.95
N TYR A 73 4.34 -3.21 12.74
CA TYR A 73 4.89 -3.51 11.44
C TYR A 73 3.82 -4.13 10.54
N TYR A 74 3.11 -5.18 10.97
CA TYR A 74 2.03 -5.77 10.17
C TYR A 74 0.88 -4.79 9.87
N PHE A 75 0.66 -3.79 10.71
CA PHE A 75 -0.32 -2.73 10.45
C PHE A 75 0.26 -1.55 9.66
N GLY A 76 1.58 -1.42 9.54
CA GLY A 76 2.26 -0.25 8.98
C GLY A 76 1.81 0.06 7.55
N GLY A 77 1.76 -0.96 6.69
CA GLY A 77 1.30 -0.82 5.31
C GLY A 77 -0.18 -0.42 5.21
N PHE A 78 -1.03 -1.03 6.03
CA PHE A 78 -2.44 -0.63 6.13
C PHE A 78 -2.58 0.84 6.53
N LEU A 79 -1.90 1.26 7.59
CA LEU A 79 -2.03 2.60 8.16
C LEU A 79 -1.58 3.69 7.18
N ILE A 80 -0.43 3.49 6.51
CA ILE A 80 0.09 4.49 5.56
C ILE A 80 -0.75 4.59 4.27
N THR A 81 -1.50 3.55 3.94
CA THR A 81 -2.39 3.56 2.76
C THR A 81 -3.77 4.09 3.12
N PHE A 82 -4.29 3.69 4.28
CA PHE A 82 -5.63 4.03 4.75
C PHE A 82 -5.76 5.48 5.23
N ILE A 83 -4.84 5.95 6.09
CA ILE A 83 -4.96 7.28 6.70
C ILE A 83 -4.90 8.39 5.63
N PRO A 84 -3.91 8.44 4.72
CA PRO A 84 -3.90 9.43 3.64
C PRO A 84 -5.11 9.31 2.71
N GLY A 85 -5.56 8.07 2.42
CA GLY A 85 -6.77 7.84 1.63
C GLY A 85 -8.02 8.49 2.24
N VAL A 86 -8.21 8.35 3.56
CA VAL A 86 -9.29 9.01 4.31
C VAL A 86 -9.14 10.53 4.28
N LEU A 87 -7.95 11.05 4.57
CA LEU A 87 -7.69 12.49 4.59
C LEU A 87 -7.94 13.15 3.22
N ILE A 88 -7.46 12.54 2.15
CA ILE A 88 -7.67 13.02 0.78
C ILE A 88 -9.16 12.97 0.42
N THR A 89 -9.86 11.91 0.81
CA THR A 89 -11.30 11.78 0.56
C THR A 89 -12.08 12.89 1.28
N ILE A 90 -11.79 13.14 2.56
CA ILE A 90 -12.41 14.23 3.31
C ILE A 90 -12.10 15.58 2.66
N ALA A 91 -10.84 15.84 2.34
CA ALA A 91 -10.42 17.10 1.70
C ALA A 91 -11.15 17.34 0.37
N LEU A 92 -11.29 16.31 -0.48
CA LEU A 92 -12.00 16.40 -1.75
C LEU A 92 -13.51 16.58 -1.58
N CYS A 93 -14.10 15.96 -0.55
CA CYS A 93 -15.50 16.19 -0.19
C CYS A 93 -15.75 17.64 0.26
N LEU A 94 -14.84 18.23 1.05
CA LEU A 94 -14.97 19.60 1.55
C LEU A 94 -14.93 20.66 0.44
N VAL A 95 -14.26 20.38 -0.69
CA VAL A 95 -14.22 21.27 -1.86
C VAL A 95 -15.22 20.85 -2.96
N GLU A 96 -16.19 20.00 -2.63
CA GLU A 96 -17.24 19.50 -3.54
C GLU A 96 -16.71 18.86 -4.83
N SER A 97 -15.48 18.33 -4.81
CA SER A 97 -14.85 17.75 -5.99
C SER A 97 -15.39 16.36 -6.28
N SER A 98 -15.94 16.14 -7.48
CA SER A 98 -16.39 14.81 -7.93
C SER A 98 -15.32 13.70 -7.91
N LEU A 99 -14.04 14.07 -7.73
CA LEU A 99 -12.91 13.14 -7.64
C LEU A 99 -12.85 12.35 -6.34
N TRP A 100 -13.55 12.78 -5.27
CA TRP A 100 -13.56 12.05 -3.98
C TRP A 100 -13.99 10.58 -4.13
N LYS A 101 -14.82 10.28 -5.14
CA LYS A 101 -15.28 8.93 -5.45
C LYS A 101 -14.15 7.98 -5.83
N TYR A 102 -13.04 8.52 -6.34
CA TYR A 102 -11.86 7.75 -6.73
C TYR A 102 -10.85 7.64 -5.58
N SER A 103 -10.73 8.65 -4.72
CA SER A 103 -9.88 8.53 -3.52
C SER A 103 -10.43 7.50 -2.53
N TYR A 104 -11.76 7.32 -2.48
CA TYR A 104 -12.38 6.24 -1.71
C TYR A 104 -11.95 4.84 -2.18
N LEU A 105 -11.61 4.66 -3.46
CA LEU A 105 -11.08 3.38 -3.96
C LEU A 105 -9.72 3.05 -3.35
N TRP A 106 -8.93 4.07 -2.99
CA TRP A 106 -7.65 3.88 -2.31
C TRP A 106 -7.84 3.33 -0.89
N ILE A 107 -8.86 3.83 -0.17
CA ILE A 107 -9.27 3.34 1.15
C ILE A 107 -9.67 1.86 1.06
N LEU A 108 -10.48 1.49 0.06
CA LEU A 108 -10.89 0.09 -0.15
C LEU A 108 -9.72 -0.82 -0.56
N SER A 109 -8.70 -0.28 -1.22
CA SER A 109 -7.53 -1.07 -1.60
C SER A 109 -6.63 -1.41 -0.41
N ALA A 110 -6.58 -0.60 0.64
CA ALA A 110 -5.73 -0.84 1.82
C ALA A 110 -5.98 -2.22 2.49
N PRO A 111 -7.23 -2.62 2.83
CA PRO A 111 -7.48 -3.95 3.37
C PRO A 111 -7.25 -5.06 2.35
N LEU A 112 -7.49 -4.82 1.05
CA LEU A 112 -7.26 -5.83 0.01
C LEU A 112 -5.78 -6.17 -0.15
N VAL A 113 -4.90 -5.16 -0.10
CA VAL A 113 -3.45 -5.38 -0.13
C VAL A 113 -2.98 -6.07 1.16
N SER A 114 -3.52 -5.66 2.32
CA SER A 114 -3.20 -6.28 3.62
C SER A 114 -3.63 -7.75 3.72
N LEU A 115 -4.78 -8.11 3.13
CA LEU A 115 -5.25 -9.51 3.07
C LEU A 115 -4.36 -10.39 2.20
N ALA A 116 -3.79 -9.84 1.13
CA ALA A 116 -2.85 -10.55 0.27
C ALA A 116 -1.52 -10.89 0.97
N ASP A 117 -1.21 -10.24 2.10
CA ASP A 117 -0.07 -10.57 2.95
C ASP A 117 -0.37 -11.72 3.92
N ILE A 118 -1.64 -11.94 4.31
CA ILE A 118 -2.03 -13.03 5.22
C ILE A 118 -1.82 -14.41 4.56
N ASP A 119 -2.04 -14.51 3.25
CA ASP A 119 -1.77 -15.75 2.50
C ASP A 119 -0.26 -16.05 2.32
N ARG A 120 0.63 -15.17 2.79
CA ARG A 120 2.10 -15.31 2.68
C ARG A 120 2.77 -15.81 3.96
N VAL A 121 2.06 -15.84 5.08
CA VAL A 121 2.51 -16.38 6.38
C VAL A 121 2.12 -17.85 6.47
#